data_AF-T1FNB0-F1
#
_entry.id   AF-T1FNB0-F1
#
_cell.length_a   1.000
_cell.length_b   1.000
_cell.length_c   1.000
_cell.angle_alpha   90.00
_cell.angle_beta   90.00
_cell.angle_gamma   90.00
#
_symmetry.space_group_name_H-M   'P 1'
#
loop_
_entity.id
_entity.type
_entity.pdbx_description
1 polymer ?
#
loop_
_entity_poly.entity_id
_entity_poly.type
_entity_poly.pdbx_seq_one_letter_code
_entity_poly.pdbx_strand_id
1 'polypeptide(L)'
;MSATSSTGFHWSVMAGVFAACASISAKFAMSTFIHDVCFEFMSSSVTDVSPEHSTPSKLNYEHICYYPSMLFRVSCFAFVFICNGLMWTFFTKSLQLTNSLTATIINSSVNLFLTALVGWLLFEEVLNTMWVLGSAFIVVGLVIIQKHSFEQTALSQKKHL
;
A
#
# COMPACT_ATOMS: atom_id res chain seq x y z
N MET A 1 0.71 -34.61 0.76
CA MET A 1 1.41 -33.37 0.36
C MET A 1 0.48 -32.16 0.14
N SER A 2 -0.84 -32.24 0.38
CA SER A 2 -1.81 -31.17 0.06
C SER A 2 -2.07 -30.14 1.17
N ALA A 3 -1.89 -30.48 2.46
CA ALA A 3 -2.26 -29.59 3.56
C ALA A 3 -1.28 -28.42 3.78
N THR A 4 0.03 -28.65 3.65
CA THR A 4 1.07 -27.64 3.92
C THR A 4 1.07 -26.50 2.90
N SER A 5 0.76 -26.80 1.64
CA SER A 5 0.73 -25.83 0.54
C SER A 5 -0.43 -24.83 0.66
N SER A 6 -1.62 -25.29 1.08
CA SER A 6 -2.80 -24.43 1.27
C SER A 6 -2.58 -23.41 2.41
N THR A 7 -2.00 -23.86 3.52
CA THR A 7 -1.70 -22.98 4.65
C THR A 7 -0.63 -21.94 4.26
N GLY A 8 0.42 -22.34 3.53
CA GLY A 8 1.43 -21.41 3.02
C GLY A 8 0.86 -20.33 2.10
N PHE A 9 -0.09 -20.69 1.23
CA PHE A 9 -0.78 -19.73 0.36
C PHE A 9 -1.52 -18.65 1.17
N HIS A 10 -2.31 -19.04 2.18
CA HIS A 10 -3.04 -18.08 3.02
C HIS A 10 -2.10 -17.10 3.73
N TRP A 11 -0.97 -17.56 4.26
CA TRP A 11 0.03 -16.68 4.87
C TRP A 11 0.62 -15.68 3.89
N SER A 12 0.89 -16.07 2.63
CA SER A 12 1.38 -15.15 1.59
C SER A 12 0.33 -14.10 1.22
N VAL A 13 -0.94 -14.48 1.14
CA VAL A 13 -2.04 -13.53 0.89
C VAL A 13 -2.15 -12.52 2.03
N MET A 14 -2.13 -12.99 3.29
CA MET A 14 -2.15 -12.09 4.45
C MET A 14 -0.97 -11.13 4.46
N ALA A 15 0.24 -11.62 4.15
CA ALA A 15 1.43 -10.76 4.02
C ALA A 15 1.20 -9.66 2.98
N GLY A 16 0.66 -10.01 1.81
CA GLY A 16 0.35 -9.05 0.75
C GLY A 16 -0.72 -8.02 1.14
N VAL A 17 -1.75 -8.43 1.90
CA VAL A 17 -2.77 -7.51 2.44
C VAL A 17 -2.15 -6.48 3.38
N PHE A 18 -1.31 -6.92 4.34
CA PHE A 18 -0.63 -5.99 5.25
C PHE A 18 0.37 -5.08 4.52
N ALA A 19 1.01 -5.58 3.47
CA ALA A 19 1.86 -4.77 2.59
C ALA A 19 1.05 -3.67 1.88
N ALA A 20 -0.14 -3.99 1.39
CA ALA A 20 -1.03 -3.02 0.76
C ALA A 20 -1.51 -1.97 1.78
N CYS A 21 -1.94 -2.41 2.97
CA CYS A 21 -2.32 -1.50 4.05
C CYS A 21 -1.19 -0.54 4.42
N ALA A 22 0.05 -1.02 4.50
CA ALA A 22 1.22 -0.18 4.73
C ALA A 22 1.41 0.85 3.61
N SER A 23 1.32 0.41 2.34
CA SER A 23 1.50 1.28 1.17
C SER A 23 0.45 2.40 1.11
N ILE A 24 -0.82 2.06 1.33
CA ILE A 24 -1.94 3.02 1.34
C ILE A 24 -1.78 3.99 2.51
N SER A 25 -1.45 3.49 3.70
CA SER A 25 -1.24 4.32 4.90
C SER A 25 -0.05 5.26 4.75
N ALA A 26 1.00 4.85 4.04
CA ALA A 26 2.13 5.71 3.71
C ALA A 26 1.71 6.86 2.79
N LYS A 27 0.82 6.61 1.82
CA LYS A 27 0.24 7.66 0.98
C LYS A 27 -0.57 8.65 1.82
N PHE A 28 -1.41 8.16 2.75
CA PHE A 28 -2.13 9.02 3.69
C PHE A 28 -1.21 9.83 4.60
N ALA A 29 -0.12 9.24 5.12
CA ALA A 29 0.86 9.94 5.94
C ALA A 29 1.59 11.06 5.19
N MET A 30 1.76 10.93 3.87
CA MET A 30 2.39 11.95 3.04
C MET A 30 1.40 12.98 2.48
N SER A 31 0.11 12.65 2.40
CA SER A 31 -0.93 13.53 1.86
C SER A 31 -1.25 14.72 2.78
N THR A 32 -1.64 15.85 2.19
CA THR A 32 -2.19 17.02 2.88
C THR A 32 -3.70 16.94 3.10
N PHE A 33 -4.32 15.80 2.78
CA PHE A 33 -5.77 15.60 2.72
C PHE A 33 -6.54 16.19 3.91
N ILE A 34 -6.09 15.93 5.14
CA ILE A 34 -6.77 16.43 6.35
C ILE A 34 -6.64 17.94 6.50
N HIS A 35 -5.52 18.51 6.09
CA HIS A 35 -5.33 19.95 6.11
C HIS A 35 -6.30 20.62 5.12
N ASP A 36 -6.44 20.05 3.92
CA ASP A 36 -7.31 20.57 2.87
C ASP A 36 -8.80 20.47 3.27
N VAL A 37 -9.23 19.32 3.78
CA VAL A 37 -10.61 19.12 4.30
C VAL A 37 -10.91 20.05 5.48
N CYS A 38 -9.95 20.22 6.39
CA CYS A 38 -10.09 21.10 7.55
C CYS A 38 -10.24 22.58 7.13
N PHE A 39 -9.45 23.02 6.15
CA PHE A 39 -9.51 24.36 5.61
C PHE A 39 -10.84 24.63 4.87
N GLU A 40 -11.30 23.68 4.07
CA GLU A 40 -12.58 23.77 3.35
C GLU A 40 -13.77 23.81 4.32
N PHE A 41 -13.75 23.00 5.37
CA PHE A 41 -14.79 22.99 6.39
C PHE A 41 -14.88 24.32 7.15
N MET A 42 -13.75 24.87 7.59
CA MET A 42 -13.71 26.15 8.30
C MET A 42 -14.06 27.35 7.42
N SER A 43 -13.64 27.34 6.15
CA SER A 43 -14.02 28.41 5.21
C SER A 43 -15.51 28.37 4.86
N SER A 44 -16.11 27.17 4.80
CA SER A 44 -17.56 27.00 4.56
C SER A 44 -18.43 27.50 5.73
N SER A 45 -17.88 27.55 6.95
CA SER A 45 -18.60 28.09 8.12
C SER A 45 -18.60 29.62 8.19
N VAL A 46 -17.83 30.30 7.34
CA VAL A 46 -17.80 31.77 7.23
C VAL A 46 -18.65 32.20 6.04
N THR A 47 -19.96 32.23 6.22
CA THR A 47 -20.85 33.03 5.38
C THR A 47 -21.23 34.30 6.14
N ASP A 48 -20.99 35.43 5.48
CA ASP A 48 -21.39 36.81 5.83
C ASP A 48 -20.40 37.68 6.65
N VAL A 49 -19.29 38.12 6.03
CA VAL A 49 -18.75 39.47 6.26
C VAL A 49 -18.19 40.04 4.94
N SER A 50 -18.71 41.21 4.57
CA SER A 50 -18.42 42.07 3.41
C SER A 50 -16.92 42.33 3.13
N PRO A 51 -16.52 42.72 1.90
CA PRO A 51 -15.13 42.84 1.50
C PRO A 51 -14.58 44.22 1.86
N GLU A 52 -14.03 44.40 3.07
CA GLU A 52 -13.15 45.55 3.32
C GLU A 52 -12.00 45.16 4.26
N HIS A 53 -10.83 45.00 3.64
CA HIS A 53 -9.52 45.34 4.19
C HIS A 53 -9.21 44.92 5.64
N SER A 54 -8.81 43.66 5.84
CA SER A 54 -7.60 43.31 6.61
C SER A 54 -7.42 41.79 6.68
N THR A 55 -6.21 41.35 6.36
CA THR A 55 -5.71 39.98 6.48
C THR A 55 -5.11 39.76 7.88
N PRO A 56 -5.86 39.17 8.84
CA PRO A 56 -5.21 38.44 9.95
C PRO A 56 -5.81 37.04 10.19
N SER A 57 -6.88 36.68 9.49
CA SER A 57 -7.65 35.47 9.77
C SER A 57 -6.93 34.20 9.28
N LYS A 58 -6.24 34.25 8.14
CA LYS A 58 -5.51 33.10 7.55
C LYS A 58 -4.50 32.42 8.49
N LEU A 59 -3.80 33.18 9.34
CA LEU A 59 -2.76 32.64 10.22
C LEU A 59 -3.32 31.78 11.36
N ASN A 60 -4.50 32.12 11.89
CA ASN A 60 -5.12 31.36 12.99
C ASN A 60 -5.68 30.01 12.52
N TYR A 61 -6.20 29.94 11.29
CA TYR A 61 -6.75 28.70 10.73
C TYR A 61 -5.66 27.69 10.35
N GLU A 62 -4.50 28.16 9.86
CA GLU A 62 -3.35 27.27 9.60
C GLU A 62 -2.90 26.54 10.87
N HIS A 63 -2.79 27.25 11.99
CA HIS A 63 -2.39 26.63 13.26
C HIS A 63 -3.41 25.63 13.79
N ILE A 64 -4.71 25.90 13.64
CA ILE A 64 -5.78 25.00 14.10
C ILE A 64 -5.83 23.71 13.27
N CYS A 65 -5.67 23.78 11.94
CA CYS A 65 -5.65 22.58 11.08
C CYS A 65 -4.32 21.80 11.16
N TYR A 66 -3.25 22.43 11.60
CA TYR A 66 -1.94 21.81 11.68
C TYR A 66 -1.87 20.68 12.71
N TYR A 67 -2.40 20.87 13.93
CA TYR A 67 -2.38 19.85 14.98
C TYR A 67 -3.08 18.53 14.62
N PRO A 68 -4.34 18.52 14.14
CA PRO A 68 -5.03 17.28 13.76
C PRO A 68 -4.37 16.61 12.55
N SER A 69 -3.89 17.41 11.57
CA SER A 69 -3.13 16.88 10.43
C SER A 69 -1.85 16.18 10.90
N MET A 70 -1.07 16.80 11.79
CA MET A 70 0.14 16.19 12.33
C MET A 70 -0.15 14.92 13.14
N LEU A 71 -1.18 14.93 13.99
CA LEU A 71 -1.55 13.74 14.78
C LEU A 71 -1.93 12.56 13.87
N PHE A 72 -2.71 12.80 12.82
CA PHE A 72 -3.07 11.76 11.87
C PHE A 72 -1.86 11.25 11.09
N ARG A 73 -0.97 12.13 10.61
CA ARG A 73 0.25 11.72 9.89
C ARG A 73 1.14 10.84 10.77
N VAL A 74 1.32 11.20 12.04
CA VAL A 74 2.06 10.39 13.01
C VAL A 74 1.38 9.04 13.25
N SER A 75 0.05 9.02 13.37
CA SER A 75 -0.72 7.79 13.51
C SER A 75 -0.57 6.86 12.30
N CYS A 76 -0.73 7.38 11.08
CA CYS A 76 -0.52 6.64 9.84
C CYS A 76 0.92 6.12 9.74
N PHE A 77 1.90 6.94 10.10
CA PHE A 77 3.31 6.54 10.11
C PHE A 77 3.56 5.38 11.09
N ALA A 78 3.04 5.45 12.32
CA ALA A 78 3.12 4.35 13.26
C ALA A 78 2.43 3.08 12.72
N PHE A 79 1.28 3.23 12.07
CA PHE A 79 0.55 2.13 11.47
C PHE A 79 1.31 1.46 10.30
N VAL A 80 2.06 2.24 9.51
CA VAL A 80 2.96 1.72 8.46
C VAL A 80 4.01 0.78 9.07
N PHE A 81 4.62 1.15 10.19
CA PHE A 81 5.59 0.29 10.87
C PHE A 81 4.97 -1.01 11.37
N ILE A 82 3.79 -0.92 11.97
CA ILE A 82 3.05 -2.10 12.45
C ILE A 82 2.72 -3.03 11.29
N CYS A 83 2.15 -2.51 10.20
CA CYS A 83 1.80 -3.30 9.03
C CYS A 83 3.02 -3.93 8.36
N ASN A 84 4.14 -3.21 8.23
CA ASN A 84 5.39 -3.77 7.70
C ASN A 84 5.96 -4.88 8.59
N GLY A 85 5.87 -4.73 9.92
CA GLY A 85 6.28 -5.78 10.87
C GLY A 85 5.42 -7.05 10.74
N LEU A 86 4.10 -6.88 10.61
CA LEU A 86 3.16 -7.98 10.39
C LEU A 86 3.37 -8.65 9.01
N MET A 87 3.54 -7.86 7.95
CA MET A 87 3.88 -8.33 6.61
C MET A 87 5.11 -9.24 6.65
N TRP A 88 6.21 -8.77 7.26
CA TRP A 88 7.44 -9.55 7.35
C TRP A 88 7.21 -10.87 8.11
N THR A 89 6.49 -10.81 9.23
CA THR A 89 6.18 -12.01 10.02
C THR A 89 5.41 -13.04 9.20
N PHE A 90 4.33 -12.66 8.53
CA PHE A 90 3.55 -13.59 7.70
C PHE A 90 4.31 -14.05 6.46
N PHE A 91 5.10 -13.16 5.86
CA PHE A 91 5.92 -13.49 4.71
C PHE A 91 6.94 -14.58 5.05
N THR A 92 7.69 -14.43 6.16
CA THR A 92 8.64 -15.47 6.62
C THR A 92 7.95 -16.79 6.91
N LYS A 93 6.76 -16.78 7.53
CA LYS A 93 5.96 -17.99 7.75
C LYS A 93 5.57 -18.67 6.45
N SER A 94 5.23 -17.89 5.42
CA SER A 94 4.89 -18.44 4.11
C SER A 94 6.11 -19.08 3.42
N LEU A 95 7.30 -18.47 3.52
CA LEU A 95 8.54 -19.04 2.96
C LEU A 95 8.90 -20.41 3.56
N GLN A 96 8.47 -20.69 4.79
CA GLN A 96 8.69 -21.98 5.44
C GLN A 96 7.71 -23.07 5.00
N LEU A 97 6.54 -22.68 4.48
CA LEU A 97 5.41 -23.57 4.18
C LEU A 97 5.15 -23.77 2.68
N THR A 98 5.65 -22.87 1.84
CA THR A 98 5.51 -22.93 0.38
C THR A 98 6.83 -22.62 -0.32
N ASN A 99 6.87 -22.77 -1.64
CA ASN A 99 8.01 -22.35 -2.45
C ASN A 99 8.25 -20.84 -2.29
N SER A 100 9.49 -20.46 -2.00
CA SER A 100 9.91 -19.07 -1.79
C SER A 100 9.45 -18.12 -2.91
N LEU A 101 9.57 -18.61 -4.15
CA LEU A 101 9.13 -17.86 -5.32
C LEU A 101 7.62 -17.67 -5.36
N THR A 102 6.84 -18.73 -5.11
CA THR A 102 5.37 -18.66 -5.08
C THR A 102 4.90 -17.70 -3.99
N ALA A 103 5.49 -17.76 -2.79
CA ALA A 103 5.20 -16.83 -1.71
C ALA A 103 5.47 -15.37 -2.09
N THR A 104 6.62 -15.12 -2.72
CA THR A 104 7.04 -13.78 -3.17
C THR A 104 6.06 -13.23 -4.21
N ILE A 105 5.71 -14.03 -5.22
CA ILE A 105 4.77 -13.61 -6.27
C ILE A 105 3.39 -13.31 -5.69
N ILE A 106 2.86 -14.18 -4.83
CA ILE A 106 1.53 -13.95 -4.22
C ILE A 106 1.55 -12.67 -3.39
N ASN A 107 2.55 -12.51 -2.52
CA ASN A 107 2.69 -11.33 -1.68
C ASN A 107 2.77 -10.04 -2.52
N SER A 108 3.64 -10.02 -3.54
CA SER A 108 3.79 -8.86 -4.42
C SER A 108 2.55 -8.60 -5.27
N SER A 109 1.88 -9.65 -5.77
CA SER A 109 0.68 -9.51 -6.59
C SER A 109 -0.50 -8.97 -5.78
N VAL A 110 -0.72 -9.51 -4.58
CA VAL A 110 -1.77 -9.05 -3.66
C VAL A 110 -1.49 -7.61 -3.23
N ASN A 111 -0.23 -7.27 -2.89
CA ASN A 111 0.17 -5.91 -2.56
C ASN A 111 -0.14 -4.93 -3.70
N LEU A 112 0.30 -5.23 -4.92
CA LEU A 112 0.07 -4.38 -6.09
C LEU A 112 -1.42 -4.24 -6.42
N PHE A 113 -2.15 -5.36 -6.45
CA PHE A 113 -3.56 -5.37 -6.80
C PHE A 113 -4.40 -4.58 -5.78
N LEU A 114 -4.22 -4.84 -4.48
CA LEU A 114 -4.98 -4.15 -3.44
C LEU A 114 -4.58 -2.68 -3.32
N THR A 115 -3.30 -2.35 -3.41
CA THR A 115 -2.86 -0.94 -3.39
C THR A 115 -3.43 -0.19 -4.59
N ALA A 116 -3.46 -0.80 -5.77
CA ALA A 116 -4.05 -0.20 -6.96
C ALA A 116 -5.57 -0.05 -6.83
N LEU A 117 -6.27 -1.09 -6.38
CA LEU A 117 -7.73 -1.09 -6.22
C LEU A 117 -8.17 -0.05 -5.18
N VAL A 118 -7.57 -0.07 -3.99
CA VAL A 118 -7.91 0.87 -2.93
C VAL A 118 -7.41 2.27 -3.26
N GLY A 119 -6.24 2.39 -3.90
CA GLY A 119 -5.73 3.67 -4.38
C GLY A 119 -6.64 4.32 -5.42
N TRP A 120 -7.18 3.52 -6.34
CA TRP A 120 -8.16 4.01 -7.31
C TRP A 120 -9.49 4.40 -6.63
N LEU A 121 -9.98 3.57 -5.71
CA LEU A 121 -11.25 3.81 -5.01
C LEU A 121 -11.21 5.03 -4.08
N LEU A 122 -10.10 5.27 -3.38
CA LEU A 122 -10.02 6.32 -2.36
C LEU A 122 -9.59 7.68 -2.90
N PHE A 123 -8.75 7.71 -3.94
CA PHE A 123 -8.21 8.96 -4.45
C PHE A 123 -8.87 9.41 -5.75
N GLU A 124 -9.64 8.53 -6.42
CA GLU A 124 -10.23 8.76 -7.75
C GLU A 124 -9.23 9.30 -8.79
N GLU A 125 -7.94 9.14 -8.52
CA GLU A 125 -6.87 9.65 -9.37
C GLU A 125 -6.77 8.77 -10.60
N VAL A 126 -6.75 9.41 -11.78
CA VAL A 126 -6.51 8.74 -13.05
C VAL A 126 -5.11 8.12 -12.98
N LEU A 127 -5.01 6.79 -12.94
CA LEU A 127 -3.71 6.12 -12.91
C LEU A 127 -2.94 6.51 -14.17
N ASN A 128 -1.83 7.22 -13.96
CA ASN A 128 -0.96 7.66 -15.05
C ASN A 128 -0.59 6.45 -15.93
N THR A 129 -0.63 6.59 -17.24
CA THR A 129 -0.29 5.53 -18.20
C THR A 129 1.11 4.95 -17.94
N MET A 130 2.04 5.76 -17.42
CA MET A 130 3.37 5.31 -17.00
C MET A 130 3.33 4.31 -15.83
N TRP A 131 2.40 4.48 -14.88
CA TRP A 131 2.23 3.56 -13.75
C TRP A 131 1.71 2.21 -14.25
N VAL A 132 0.72 2.20 -15.14
CA VAL A 132 0.17 0.96 -15.71
C VAL A 132 1.24 0.21 -16.49
N LEU A 133 2.04 0.94 -17.29
CA LEU A 133 3.17 0.35 -18.01
C LEU A 133 4.22 -0.24 -17.06
N GLY A 134 4.58 0.48 -15.99
CA GLY A 134 5.51 -0.01 -14.97
C GLY A 134 5.00 -1.27 -14.27
N SER A 135 3.74 -1.26 -13.84
CA SER A 135 3.08 -2.42 -13.24
C SER A 135 3.06 -3.63 -14.20
N ALA A 136 2.78 -3.41 -15.48
CA ALA A 136 2.83 -4.46 -16.50
C ALA A 136 4.24 -5.06 -16.64
N PHE A 137 5.28 -4.23 -16.68
CA PHE A 137 6.68 -4.69 -16.71
C PHE A 137 7.05 -5.52 -15.48
N ILE A 138 6.60 -5.10 -14.28
CA ILE A 138 6.83 -5.85 -13.04
C ILE A 138 6.16 -7.23 -13.11
N VAL A 139 4.90 -7.29 -13.53
CA VAL A 139 4.16 -8.55 -13.67
C VAL A 139 4.84 -9.47 -14.69
N VAL A 140 5.25 -8.94 -15.84
CA VAL A 140 5.99 -9.71 -16.87
C VAL A 140 7.30 -10.26 -16.30
N GLY A 141 8.07 -9.44 -15.57
CA GLY A 141 9.30 -9.87 -14.92
C GLY A 141 9.08 -11.01 -13.92
N LEU A 142 8.04 -10.91 -13.10
CA LEU A 142 7.67 -11.95 -12.12
C LEU A 142 7.30 -13.28 -12.82
N VAL A 143 6.57 -13.23 -13.94
CA VAL A 143 6.21 -14.42 -14.73
C VAL A 143 7.43 -15.09 -15.34
N ILE A 144 8.39 -14.31 -15.86
CA ILE A 144 9.64 -14.84 -16.42
C ILE A 144 10.44 -15.58 -15.33
N ILE A 145 10.58 -14.97 -14.15
CA ILE A 145 11.29 -15.57 -13.02
C ILE A 145 10.61 -16.88 -12.59
N GLN A 146 9.27 -16.92 -12.56
CA GLN A 146 8.50 -18.11 -12.23
C GLN A 146 8.78 -19.29 -13.17
N LYS A 147 8.79 -19.04 -14.48
CA LYS A 147 9.04 -20.09 -15.48
C LYS A 147 10.43 -20.71 -15.31
N HIS A 148 11.44 -19.87 -15.11
CA HIS A 148 12.82 -20.33 -14.94
C HIS A 148 13.00 -21.20 -13.68
N SER A 149 12.42 -20.81 -12.56
CA SER A 149 12.52 -21.61 -11.33
C SER A 149 11.75 -22.94 -11.41
N PHE A 150 10.63 -22.97 -12.14
CA PHE A 150 9.92 -24.23 -12.38
C PHE A 150 10.77 -25.19 -13.22
N GLU A 151 11.43 -24.69 -14.27
CA GLU A 151 12.33 -25.46 -15.13
C GLU A 151 13.56 -26.00 -14.37
N GLN A 152 14.20 -25.17 -13.53
CA GLN A 152 15.31 -25.61 -12.68
C GLN A 152 14.91 -26.75 -11.72
N THR A 153 13.70 -26.68 -11.18
CA THR A 153 13.17 -27.72 -10.28
C THR A 153 12.99 -29.04 -11.04
N ALA A 154 12.44 -29.00 -12.26
CA ALA A 154 12.23 -30.18 -13.11
C ALA A 154 13.55 -30.82 -13.57
N LEU A 155 14.55 -30.01 -13.93
CA LEU A 155 15.88 -30.50 -14.32
C LEU A 155 16.62 -31.15 -13.15
N SER A 156 16.46 -30.61 -11.94
CA SER A 156 17.05 -31.18 -10.73
C SER A 156 16.44 -32.55 -10.40
N GLN A 157 15.13 -32.73 -10.57
CA GLN A 157 14.47 -34.02 -10.40
C GLN A 157 14.95 -35.07 -11.43
N LYS A 158 15.17 -34.65 -12.69
CA LYS A 158 15.62 -35.54 -13.76
C LYS A 158 17.07 -36.01 -13.60
N LYS A 159 17.90 -35.29 -12.85
CA LYS A 159 19.32 -35.63 -12.60
C LYS A 159 19.51 -36.68 -11.49
N HIS A 160 18.46 -36.92 -10.70
CA HIS A 160 18.45 -37.91 -9.61
C HIS A 160 17.71 -39.22 -9.98
N LEU A 161 17.21 -39.31 -11.21
CA LEU A 161 16.63 -40.51 -11.84
C LEU A 161 17.62 -41.07 -12.84
#